data_AF-A0A6B1IHT6-F1
#
_entry.id   AF-A0A6B1IHT6-F1
#
_cell.length_a   1.000
_cell.length_b   1.000
_cell.length_c   1.000
_cell.angle_alpha   90.00
_cell.angle_beta   90.00
_cell.angle_gamma   90.00
#
_symmetry.space_group_name_H-M   'P 1'
#
loop_
_entity.id
_entity.type
_entity.pdbx_description
1 polymer ?
#
loop_
_entity_poly.entity_id
_entity_poly.type
_entity_poly.pdbx_seq_one_letter_code
_entity_poly.pdbx_strand_id
1 'polypeptide(L)'
;MTDKSLTLVSMATVMVVMVAAPYGMQSADAQVITYRIHPDIFTELQDRYPDYAEDYWESIKEAIRDGISAWTEGNPGIIATPSHDDRHDVLIEWIDSEYAWGVEYHDSSLGYRIGIDFDSPEPDVYGASLTNPDIVRYVMAHELGHVLGMGHSSHEGHLMYGTANPTPDRTFDDLGYTVPRLGITNFDNIGGNRLEVSFHLQGYHVHDIAVVDINGTEYVVASTGDDGLHVLDMSDSDQPELMDSYDEPSVDIWPLNGQPYVVQMYPNGFRVLDLSDPSNITLAGTAHYNSVLDSVLIDVDGKPLVITVSKGLIQQYDVSDPYDIRRSGALSDNFNLLGVKHIHGVAHKDDSTYILVDASFDGIQTYLIHPDRNPARTWEDLDNVKRVNVIHEVVEIDDVIYHVGYTQGHIGLYEGESDLEVVGRLVGYMALGIDILRVDDTVYAVIAVGPDGILGVHIGDEGASKWTVG
;
A
#
# COMPACT_ATOMS: atom_id res chain seq x y z
N MET A 1 19.27 -1.71 77.81
CA MET A 1 18.86 -3.13 77.78
C MET A 1 17.80 -3.24 76.69
N THR A 2 18.25 -3.46 75.45
CA THR A 2 18.31 -4.78 74.77
C THR A 2 16.94 -5.26 74.30
N ASP A 3 16.69 -4.99 73.01
CA ASP A 3 16.29 -5.93 71.96
C ASP A 3 15.20 -6.97 72.27
N LYS A 4 14.10 -6.89 71.50
CA LYS A 4 13.32 -8.04 71.03
C LYS A 4 12.70 -7.73 69.67
N SER A 5 13.18 -8.45 68.66
CA SER A 5 12.53 -8.70 67.38
C SER A 5 11.19 -9.44 67.56
N LEU A 6 10.21 -9.14 66.70
CA LEU A 6 9.54 -10.15 65.85
C LEU A 6 8.61 -9.47 64.82
N THR A 7 8.76 -9.94 63.60
CA THR A 7 8.09 -9.60 62.33
C THR A 7 6.58 -9.91 62.37
N LEU A 8 5.74 -9.04 61.79
CA LEU A 8 4.31 -9.34 61.55
C LEU A 8 4.06 -9.47 60.04
N VAL A 9 3.66 -10.67 59.64
CA VAL A 9 3.23 -11.06 58.29
C VAL A 9 1.70 -10.91 58.19
N SER A 10 1.27 -10.31 57.08
CA SER A 10 -0.02 -10.30 56.38
C SER A 10 -1.32 -10.67 57.12
N MET A 11 -2.31 -9.78 56.99
CA MET A 11 -3.69 -10.21 56.74
C MET A 11 -4.22 -9.48 55.51
N ALA A 12 -4.41 -10.26 54.44
CA ALA A 12 -5.13 -9.88 53.24
C ALA A 12 -6.64 -9.93 53.51
N THR A 13 -7.36 -8.90 53.08
CA THR A 13 -8.78 -9.04 52.71
C THR A 13 -8.95 -8.29 51.40
N VAL A 14 -8.99 -9.09 50.34
CA VAL A 14 -9.31 -8.73 48.96
C VAL A 14 -10.80 -8.44 48.90
N MET A 15 -11.17 -7.22 48.53
CA MET A 15 -12.49 -6.91 47.98
C MET A 15 -12.28 -6.27 46.62
N VAL A 16 -12.35 -7.11 45.59
CA VAL A 16 -12.44 -6.72 44.19
C VAL A 16 -13.86 -6.24 43.93
N VAL A 17 -14.02 -5.01 43.47
CA VAL A 17 -15.14 -4.61 42.63
C VAL A 17 -14.55 -4.05 41.35
N MET A 18 -14.70 -4.82 40.28
CA MET A 18 -14.41 -4.44 38.91
C MET A 18 -15.37 -3.32 38.48
N VAL A 19 -14.82 -2.27 37.89
CA VAL A 19 -15.48 -1.56 36.79
C VAL A 19 -14.45 -1.46 35.68
N ALA A 20 -14.82 -1.99 34.52
CA ALA A 20 -14.01 -2.06 33.32
C ALA A 20 -13.83 -0.69 32.66
N ALA A 21 -12.60 -0.40 32.22
CA ALA A 21 -12.32 0.39 31.03
C ALA A 21 -11.01 -0.18 30.42
N PRO A 22 -10.96 -0.43 29.09
CA PRO A 22 -9.78 -0.96 28.42
C PRO A 22 -8.82 0.19 28.11
N TYR A 23 -8.26 0.81 29.14
CA TYR A 23 -7.13 1.72 28.97
C TYR A 23 -6.17 1.43 30.11
N GLY A 24 -4.94 1.07 29.76
CA GLY A 24 -3.87 0.82 30.72
C GLY A 24 -3.73 1.98 31.71
N MET A 25 -3.26 1.66 32.92
CA MET A 25 -2.94 2.65 33.95
C MET A 25 -2.13 3.80 33.34
N GLN A 26 -2.75 4.97 33.23
CA GLN A 26 -2.12 6.22 32.78
C GLN A 26 -0.98 6.59 33.72
N SER A 27 0.24 6.74 33.20
CA SER A 27 1.27 7.46 33.92
C SER A 27 0.90 8.95 33.97
N ALA A 28 1.21 9.62 35.08
CA ALA A 28 0.89 11.03 35.29
C ALA A 28 1.70 12.00 34.39
N ASP A 29 2.52 11.47 33.48
CA ASP A 29 3.50 12.19 32.68
C ASP A 29 3.25 12.09 31.16
N ALA A 30 2.10 11.53 30.72
CA ALA A 30 1.78 11.44 29.30
C ALA A 30 1.35 12.80 28.72
N GLN A 31 1.98 13.22 27.63
CA GLN A 31 1.55 14.38 26.85
C GLN A 31 0.37 13.95 25.95
N VAL A 32 -0.80 14.55 26.19
CA VAL A 32 -1.98 14.32 25.34
C VAL A 32 -2.03 15.42 24.29
N ILE A 33 -2.11 15.04 23.02
CA ILE A 33 -2.33 15.93 21.89
C ILE A 33 -3.72 15.61 21.34
N THR A 34 -4.64 16.56 21.51
CA THR A 34 -5.96 16.48 20.90
C THR A 34 -5.89 17.12 19.51
N TYR A 35 -6.26 16.38 18.47
CA TYR A 35 -6.25 16.90 17.10
C TYR A 35 -7.64 16.86 16.48
N ARG A 36 -7.93 17.82 15.60
CA ARG A 36 -9.16 17.85 14.80
C ARG A 36 -8.79 18.02 13.34
N ILE A 37 -9.34 17.17 12.49
CA ILE A 37 -9.29 17.39 11.04
C ILE A 37 -10.54 18.19 10.67
N HIS A 38 -10.33 19.33 10.01
CA HIS A 38 -11.43 20.18 9.59
C HIS A 38 -12.32 19.43 8.61
N PRO A 39 -13.64 19.31 8.85
CA PRO A 39 -14.53 18.51 8.02
C PRO A 39 -14.61 19.04 6.58
N ASP A 40 -14.42 20.35 6.38
CA ASP A 40 -14.48 20.96 5.06
C ASP A 40 -13.27 20.60 4.20
N ILE A 41 -12.13 20.15 4.77
CA ILE A 41 -11.02 19.60 3.97
C ILE A 41 -11.55 18.51 3.03
N PHE A 42 -12.38 17.61 3.55
CA PHE A 42 -12.86 16.47 2.77
C PHE A 42 -13.87 16.88 1.71
N THR A 43 -14.77 17.80 2.07
CA THR A 43 -15.78 18.33 1.14
C THR A 43 -15.12 19.16 0.04
N GLU A 44 -14.14 20.00 0.38
CA GLU A 44 -13.40 20.83 -0.56
C GLU A 44 -12.51 19.99 -1.49
N LEU A 45 -11.86 18.93 -0.98
CA LEU A 45 -11.12 17.98 -1.82
C LEU A 45 -12.05 17.30 -2.83
N GLN A 46 -13.21 16.81 -2.38
CA GLN A 46 -14.18 16.15 -3.24
C GLN A 46 -14.84 17.11 -4.26
N ASP A 47 -15.17 18.32 -3.85
CA ASP A 47 -15.79 19.34 -4.70
C ASP A 47 -14.80 19.92 -5.73
N ARG A 48 -13.52 20.06 -5.35
CA ARG A 48 -12.47 20.61 -6.22
C ARG A 48 -11.92 19.56 -7.19
N TYR A 49 -11.86 18.29 -6.76
CA TYR A 49 -11.26 17.19 -7.51
C TYR A 49 -12.22 15.99 -7.61
N PRO A 50 -13.40 16.16 -8.26
CA PRO A 50 -14.45 15.13 -8.30
C PRO A 50 -14.06 13.88 -9.10
N ASP A 51 -13.03 13.99 -9.95
CA ASP A 51 -12.56 12.91 -10.82
C ASP A 51 -11.67 11.89 -10.08
N TYR A 52 -11.26 12.18 -8.84
CA TYR A 52 -10.50 11.26 -8.00
C TYR A 52 -11.43 10.48 -7.06
N ALA A 53 -11.33 9.15 -7.10
CA ALA A 53 -12.23 8.20 -6.43
C ALA A 53 -12.22 8.30 -4.89
N GLU A 54 -13.27 7.76 -4.25
CA GLU A 54 -13.41 7.68 -2.79
C GLU A 54 -12.20 6.99 -2.11
N ASP A 55 -11.64 5.97 -2.75
CA ASP A 55 -10.49 5.20 -2.25
C ASP A 55 -9.21 6.02 -2.15
N TYR A 56 -8.99 6.91 -3.12
CA TYR A 56 -7.87 7.84 -3.07
C TYR A 56 -8.02 8.82 -1.90
N TRP A 57 -9.23 9.29 -1.61
CA TRP A 57 -9.47 10.15 -0.46
C TRP A 57 -9.33 9.43 0.88
N GLU A 58 -9.65 8.14 0.93
CA GLU A 58 -9.34 7.30 2.10
C GLU A 58 -7.83 7.14 2.29
N SER A 59 -7.04 7.02 1.22
CA SER A 59 -5.57 6.96 1.31
C SER A 59 -4.96 8.24 1.89
N ILE A 60 -5.50 9.41 1.54
CA ILE A 60 -5.07 10.70 2.12
C ILE A 60 -5.44 10.79 3.60
N LYS A 61 -6.63 10.30 3.99
CA LYS A 61 -7.04 10.22 5.41
C LYS A 61 -6.12 9.31 6.20
N GLU A 62 -5.75 8.17 5.63
CA GLU A 62 -4.81 7.23 6.22
C GLU A 62 -3.43 7.86 6.38
N ALA A 63 -2.89 8.50 5.34
CA ALA A 63 -1.62 9.21 5.40
C ALA A 63 -1.55 10.28 6.51
N ILE A 64 -2.61 11.08 6.70
CA ILE A 64 -2.66 12.05 7.81
C ILE A 64 -2.56 11.32 9.17
N ARG A 65 -3.32 10.23 9.34
CA ARG A 65 -3.30 9.44 10.57
C ARG A 65 -1.96 8.75 10.79
N ASP A 66 -1.33 8.28 9.73
CA ASP A 66 -0.02 7.63 9.77
C ASP A 66 1.09 8.62 10.13
N GLY A 67 1.02 9.85 9.64
CA GLY A 67 1.95 10.91 10.01
C GLY A 67 1.88 11.24 11.50
N ILE A 68 0.66 11.27 12.06
CA ILE A 68 0.43 11.42 13.50
C ILE A 68 0.93 10.19 14.27
N SER A 69 0.57 8.99 13.79
CA SER A 69 0.84 7.72 14.47
C SER A 69 2.34 7.44 14.57
N ALA A 70 3.11 7.85 13.56
CA ALA A 70 4.56 7.73 13.53
C ALA A 70 5.24 8.28 14.80
N TRP A 71 4.73 9.39 15.34
CA TRP A 71 5.24 9.96 16.60
C TRP A 71 4.82 9.14 17.81
N THR A 72 3.59 8.63 17.85
CA THR A 72 3.07 7.85 18.99
C THR A 72 3.70 6.46 19.10
N GLU A 73 4.09 5.84 17.98
CA GLU A 73 4.71 4.51 17.94
C GLU A 73 6.12 4.51 18.57
N GLY A 74 6.92 5.53 18.27
CA GLY A 74 8.27 5.69 18.83
C GLY A 74 8.32 6.32 20.23
N ASN A 75 7.20 6.87 20.70
CA ASN A 75 7.12 7.68 21.92
C ASN A 75 5.87 7.32 22.75
N PRO A 76 5.94 6.28 23.60
CA PRO A 76 4.79 5.81 24.38
C PRO A 76 4.26 6.83 25.41
N GLY A 77 4.98 7.94 25.63
CA GLY A 77 4.53 9.07 26.45
C GLY A 77 3.66 10.09 25.69
N ILE A 78 3.52 9.96 24.37
CA ILE A 78 2.64 10.80 23.55
C ILE A 78 1.33 10.05 23.30
N ILE A 79 0.22 10.69 23.57
CA ILE A 79 -1.12 10.17 23.26
C ILE A 79 -1.78 11.16 22.30
N ALA A 80 -1.90 10.78 21.02
CA ALA A 80 -2.68 11.54 20.05
C ALA A 80 -4.12 11.02 20.03
N THR A 81 -5.11 11.89 20.22
CA THR A 81 -6.52 11.52 20.17
C THR A 81 -7.31 12.50 19.30
N PRO A 82 -8.25 12.02 18.47
CA PRO A 82 -9.21 12.87 17.81
C PRO A 82 -10.03 13.66 18.85
N SER A 83 -10.30 14.94 18.57
CA SER A 83 -11.26 15.77 19.30
C SER A 83 -12.51 15.99 18.46
N HIS A 84 -13.67 15.82 19.10
CA HIS A 84 -14.98 16.12 18.52
C HIS A 84 -15.56 17.46 19.01
N ASP A 85 -14.83 18.16 19.88
CA ASP A 85 -15.19 19.48 20.41
C ASP A 85 -14.40 20.59 19.69
N ASP A 86 -14.86 21.84 19.81
CA ASP A 86 -14.12 23.02 19.31
C ASP A 86 -12.80 23.27 20.08
N ARG A 87 -12.55 22.52 21.16
CA ARG A 87 -11.29 22.54 21.90
C ARG A 87 -10.39 21.41 21.40
N HIS A 88 -9.29 21.79 20.78
CA HIS A 88 -8.24 20.92 20.26
C HIS A 88 -6.89 21.62 20.47
N ASP A 89 -5.82 20.83 20.57
CA ASP A 89 -4.45 21.34 20.62
C ASP A 89 -3.91 21.60 19.21
N VAL A 90 -4.36 20.80 18.24
CA VAL A 90 -3.98 20.87 16.83
C VAL A 90 -5.22 20.88 15.93
N LEU A 91 -5.35 21.89 15.06
CA LEU A 91 -6.29 21.87 13.94
C LEU A 91 -5.53 21.54 12.66
N ILE A 92 -6.03 20.56 11.91
CA ILE A 92 -5.57 20.26 10.56
C ILE A 92 -6.62 20.83 9.61
N GLU A 93 -6.24 21.78 8.76
CA GLU A 93 -7.18 22.49 7.89
C GLU A 93 -6.61 22.72 6.48
N TRP A 94 -7.52 22.97 5.55
CA TRP A 94 -7.19 23.39 4.19
C TRP A 94 -6.79 24.86 4.21
N ILE A 95 -5.69 25.21 3.54
CA ILE A 95 -5.30 26.60 3.34
C ILE A 95 -5.05 26.88 1.86
N ASP A 96 -5.51 28.04 1.40
CA ASP A 96 -5.19 28.63 0.10
C ASP A 96 -3.95 29.51 0.33
N SER A 97 -2.78 29.02 -0.06
CA SER A 97 -1.52 29.73 0.09
C SER A 97 -0.79 29.75 -1.25
N GLU A 98 -0.37 30.93 -1.70
CA GLU A 98 0.34 31.03 -2.98
C GLU A 98 1.78 30.43 -2.93
N TYR A 99 2.29 29.96 -1.76
CA TYR A 99 3.74 29.78 -1.56
C TYR A 99 4.25 28.71 -0.55
N ALA A 100 3.48 27.81 0.07
CA ALA A 100 4.06 26.93 1.11
C ALA A 100 3.48 25.50 1.25
N TRP A 101 4.39 24.53 1.31
CA TRP A 101 4.16 23.08 1.47
C TRP A 101 3.77 22.73 2.90
N GLY A 102 2.54 23.03 3.27
CA GLY A 102 2.14 22.98 4.66
C GLY A 102 2.66 24.19 5.45
N VAL A 103 1.84 24.71 6.35
CA VAL A 103 2.20 25.84 7.21
C VAL A 103 1.73 25.51 8.61
N GLU A 104 2.66 25.28 9.52
CA GLU A 104 2.36 25.42 10.95
C GLU A 104 2.31 26.91 11.30
N TYR A 105 1.21 27.33 11.93
CA TYR A 105 1.14 28.61 12.61
C TYR A 105 0.39 28.48 13.95
N HIS A 106 0.89 29.20 14.95
CA HIS A 106 0.36 29.14 16.31
C HIS A 106 -0.57 30.33 16.60
N ASP A 107 -1.86 30.07 16.79
CA ASP A 107 -2.83 31.06 17.26
C ASP A 107 -2.97 30.99 18.79
N SER A 108 -2.60 32.08 19.47
CA SER A 108 -2.67 32.21 20.94
C SER A 108 -4.06 31.99 21.57
N SER A 109 -5.12 31.95 20.76
CA SER A 109 -6.51 31.75 21.20
C SER A 109 -7.12 30.41 20.77
N LEU A 110 -6.51 29.70 19.81
CA LEU A 110 -7.10 28.51 19.16
C LEU A 110 -6.17 27.29 19.10
N GLY A 111 -4.92 27.38 19.57
CA GLY A 111 -3.95 26.28 19.54
C GLY A 111 -3.05 26.28 18.31
N TYR A 112 -2.34 25.18 18.08
CA TYR A 112 -1.54 24.98 16.89
C TYR A 112 -2.43 24.67 15.69
N ARG A 113 -2.10 25.22 14.52
CA ARG A 113 -2.76 24.92 13.27
C ARG A 113 -1.73 24.40 12.28
N ILE A 114 -2.03 23.24 11.70
CA ILE A 114 -1.32 22.66 10.59
C ILE A 114 -2.19 22.90 9.36
N GLY A 115 -1.89 23.95 8.61
CA GLY A 115 -2.53 24.18 7.32
C GLY A 115 -1.84 23.32 6.28
N ILE A 116 -2.60 22.55 5.50
CA ILE A 116 -2.07 21.84 4.34
C ILE A 116 -2.56 22.57 3.09
N ASP A 117 -1.61 23.10 2.33
CA ASP A 117 -1.86 23.81 1.09
C ASP A 117 -1.93 22.80 -0.06
N PHE A 118 -3.04 22.75 -0.79
CA PHE A 118 -3.22 21.81 -1.91
C PHE A 118 -3.51 22.53 -3.23
N ASP A 119 -2.95 23.73 -3.43
CA ASP A 119 -3.35 24.60 -4.54
C ASP A 119 -2.84 24.21 -5.94
N SER A 120 -2.27 23.01 -6.11
CA SER A 120 -2.08 22.46 -7.46
C SER A 120 -2.04 20.93 -7.47
N PRO A 121 -2.89 20.25 -8.27
CA PRO A 121 -2.69 18.86 -8.62
C PRO A 121 -1.52 18.69 -9.62
N GLU A 122 -1.06 19.79 -10.25
CA GLU A 122 0.15 19.75 -11.05
C GLU A 122 1.36 19.69 -10.13
N PRO A 123 2.28 18.75 -10.39
CA PRO A 123 3.56 18.72 -9.70
C PRO A 123 4.21 20.09 -9.78
N ASP A 124 4.79 20.54 -8.68
CA ASP A 124 5.56 21.78 -8.73
C ASP A 124 6.82 21.61 -9.61
N VAL A 125 7.69 22.62 -9.61
CA VAL A 125 8.94 22.59 -10.41
C VAL A 125 9.87 21.43 -10.00
N TYR A 126 9.62 20.79 -8.85
CA TYR A 126 10.35 19.64 -8.32
C TYR A 126 9.59 18.31 -8.48
N GLY A 127 8.45 18.31 -9.17
CA GLY A 127 7.70 17.09 -9.46
C GLY A 127 6.91 16.55 -8.27
N ALA A 128 6.85 17.27 -7.15
CA ALA A 128 6.13 16.82 -5.98
C ALA A 128 4.66 17.32 -6.07
N SER A 129 3.72 16.46 -5.67
CA SER A 129 2.31 16.81 -5.59
C SER A 129 1.78 16.45 -4.21
N LEU A 130 1.06 17.36 -3.57
CA LEU A 130 0.37 17.09 -2.31
C LEU A 130 -0.87 16.20 -2.52
N THR A 131 -1.08 15.71 -3.75
CA THR A 131 -1.91 14.53 -4.05
C THR A 131 -1.22 13.19 -3.74
N ASN A 132 -0.07 13.21 -3.09
CA ASN A 132 0.68 12.02 -2.74
C ASN A 132 0.51 11.69 -1.25
N PRO A 133 -0.10 10.54 -0.89
CA PRO A 133 -0.25 10.12 0.50
C PRO A 133 1.08 10.10 1.28
N ASP A 134 2.21 9.77 0.65
CA ASP A 134 3.51 9.77 1.32
C ASP A 134 4.01 11.16 1.69
N ILE A 135 3.79 12.13 0.80
CA ILE A 135 4.15 13.51 1.05
C ILE A 135 3.23 14.06 2.14
N VAL A 136 1.93 13.77 2.10
CA VAL A 136 0.98 14.17 3.15
C VAL A 136 1.38 13.56 4.49
N ARG A 137 1.69 12.26 4.54
CA ARG A 137 2.19 11.58 5.75
C ARG A 137 3.46 12.23 6.29
N TYR A 138 4.40 12.56 5.41
CA TYR A 138 5.65 13.20 5.78
C TYR A 138 5.42 14.60 6.33
N VAL A 139 4.70 15.46 5.58
CA VAL A 139 4.37 16.83 5.99
C VAL A 139 3.65 16.79 7.32
N MET A 140 2.67 15.90 7.49
CA MET A 140 1.97 15.77 8.76
C MET A 140 2.89 15.39 9.92
N ALA A 141 3.83 14.46 9.70
CA ALA A 141 4.81 14.11 10.72
C ALA A 141 5.83 15.23 10.97
N HIS A 142 6.22 15.99 9.95
CA HIS A 142 7.11 17.14 10.06
C HIS A 142 6.47 18.25 10.89
N GLU A 143 5.28 18.70 10.50
CA GLU A 143 4.56 19.78 11.18
C GLU A 143 4.17 19.38 12.61
N LEU A 144 3.80 18.11 12.86
CA LEU A 144 3.60 17.62 14.21
C LEU A 144 4.89 17.67 15.05
N GLY A 145 6.06 17.56 14.42
CA GLY A 145 7.32 17.78 15.09
C GLY A 145 7.46 19.21 15.63
N HIS A 146 7.00 20.22 14.87
CA HIS A 146 6.99 21.59 15.35
C HIS A 146 6.01 21.82 16.51
N VAL A 147 4.83 21.18 16.46
CA VAL A 147 3.85 21.18 17.57
C VAL A 147 4.47 20.59 18.86
N LEU A 148 5.34 19.59 18.72
CA LEU A 148 6.10 18.97 19.81
C LEU A 148 7.29 19.84 20.29
N GLY A 149 7.50 21.00 19.68
CA GLY A 149 8.51 21.99 20.06
C GLY A 149 9.86 21.80 19.38
N MET A 150 9.93 21.03 18.28
CA MET A 150 11.15 20.85 17.51
C MET A 150 11.36 21.97 16.49
N GLY A 151 12.62 22.31 16.24
CA GLY A 151 13.02 23.21 15.15
C GLY A 151 13.40 22.44 13.89
N HIS A 152 13.88 23.16 12.86
CA HIS A 152 14.45 22.52 11.67
C HIS A 152 15.84 21.91 11.95
N SER A 153 16.10 20.76 11.34
CA SER A 153 17.41 20.12 11.26
C SER A 153 18.12 20.59 10.00
N SER A 154 19.43 20.72 10.07
CA SER A 154 20.30 20.98 8.91
C SER A 154 20.70 19.72 8.15
N HIS A 155 20.32 18.53 8.63
CA HIS A 155 20.67 17.25 8.01
C HIS A 155 19.64 16.88 6.94
N GLU A 156 20.07 16.99 5.69
CA GLU A 156 19.42 16.42 4.50
C GLU A 156 19.33 14.90 4.71
N GLY A 157 18.14 14.39 5.06
CA GLY A 157 18.07 13.12 5.80
C GLY A 157 16.97 13.02 6.84
N HIS A 158 16.76 14.14 7.53
CA HIS A 158 16.03 14.16 8.79
C HIS A 158 14.58 14.56 8.57
N LEU A 159 13.64 13.93 9.29
CA LEU A 159 12.21 14.28 9.22
C LEU A 159 12.01 15.80 9.32
N MET A 160 12.70 16.43 10.27
CA MET A 160 12.64 17.88 10.51
C MET A 160 13.57 18.72 9.61
N TYR A 161 14.08 18.23 8.47
CA TYR A 161 14.97 19.02 7.60
C TYR A 161 14.28 20.28 7.04
N GLY A 162 14.95 21.44 7.12
CA GLY A 162 14.42 22.69 6.55
C GLY A 162 15.48 23.79 6.44
N THR A 163 15.46 24.55 5.35
CA THR A 163 16.46 25.60 5.04
C THR A 163 16.02 27.00 5.51
N ALA A 164 14.74 27.18 5.84
CA ALA A 164 14.19 28.44 6.34
C ALA A 164 14.34 28.53 7.88
N ASN A 165 14.88 29.65 8.37
CA ASN A 165 15.02 29.97 9.80
C ASN A 165 15.64 28.87 10.70
N PRO A 166 16.97 28.63 10.63
CA PRO A 166 17.64 27.78 11.62
C PRO A 166 17.65 28.50 12.98
N THR A 167 16.64 28.24 13.81
CA THR A 167 16.73 28.53 15.24
C THR A 167 17.71 27.54 15.88
N PRO A 168 18.53 27.99 16.85
CA PRO A 168 19.63 27.17 17.35
C PRO A 168 19.10 25.92 18.04
N ASP A 169 19.68 24.78 17.67
CA ASP A 169 19.78 23.50 18.39
C ASP A 169 19.31 23.57 19.85
N ARG A 170 18.00 23.56 20.11
CA ARG A 170 17.52 22.63 21.14
C ARG A 170 17.67 21.30 20.47
N THR A 171 18.82 20.67 20.66
CA THR A 171 19.16 19.41 20.00
C THR A 171 17.98 18.50 20.18
N PHE A 172 17.47 17.91 19.09
CA PHE A 172 16.32 17.00 19.11
C PHE A 172 16.42 15.96 20.26
N ASP A 173 17.66 15.60 20.64
CA ASP A 173 18.05 14.77 21.78
C ASP A 173 17.66 15.29 23.18
N ASP A 174 17.53 16.62 23.37
CA ASP A 174 17.23 17.26 24.66
C ASP A 174 15.74 17.19 25.06
N LEU A 175 14.86 16.93 24.09
CA LEU A 175 13.42 16.79 24.32
C LEU A 175 13.01 15.35 24.68
N GLY A 176 13.93 14.39 24.55
CA GLY A 176 13.69 12.99 24.92
C GLY A 176 12.74 12.23 23.99
N TYR A 177 12.46 12.78 22.79
CA TYR A 177 11.65 12.11 21.77
C TYR A 177 12.51 11.25 20.83
N THR A 178 11.98 10.09 20.47
CA THR A 178 12.43 9.31 19.31
C THR A 178 11.81 9.93 18.06
N VAL A 179 12.61 10.62 17.26
CA VAL A 179 12.15 11.16 15.97
C VAL A 179 11.83 10.01 15.01
N PRO A 180 10.62 9.97 14.40
CA PRO A 180 10.25 8.92 13.46
C PRO A 180 11.16 8.89 12.23
N ARG A 181 11.40 7.69 11.72
CA ARG A 181 12.09 7.48 10.44
C ARG A 181 11.07 7.03 9.41
N LEU A 182 10.64 7.94 8.56
CA LEU A 182 9.60 7.68 7.55
C LEU A 182 10.15 7.19 6.20
N GLY A 183 11.41 6.76 6.13
CA GLY A 183 12.01 6.25 4.89
C GLY A 183 12.24 7.30 3.78
N ILE A 184 11.73 8.51 3.97
CA ILE A 184 11.97 9.66 3.09
C ILE A 184 13.11 10.47 3.72
N THR A 185 14.34 10.10 3.40
CA THR A 185 15.54 10.73 3.99
C THR A 185 16.21 11.70 3.03
N ASN A 186 15.49 12.25 2.05
CA ASN A 186 15.96 13.43 1.34
C ASN A 186 14.82 14.04 0.54
N PHE A 187 14.61 15.34 0.67
CA PHE A 187 13.74 16.08 -0.23
C PHE A 187 14.41 16.32 -1.60
N ASP A 188 15.74 16.28 -1.66
CA ASP A 188 16.52 16.25 -2.89
C ASP A 188 16.69 14.81 -3.46
N ASN A 189 16.28 13.76 -2.71
CA ASN A 189 16.23 12.35 -3.17
C ASN A 189 14.80 11.76 -3.09
N ILE A 190 13.95 12.18 -4.04
CA ILE A 190 13.38 11.19 -4.96
C ILE A 190 14.57 10.60 -5.73
N GLY A 191 15.40 9.77 -5.08
CA GLY A 191 16.78 9.47 -5.49
C GLY A 191 16.94 8.61 -6.73
N GLY A 192 15.92 8.53 -7.57
CA GLY A 192 16.01 7.95 -8.90
C GLY A 192 15.78 9.04 -9.94
N ASN A 193 16.23 8.81 -11.17
CA ASN A 193 15.80 9.68 -12.26
C ASN A 193 14.27 9.58 -12.40
N ARG A 194 13.62 10.67 -12.84
CA ARG A 194 12.24 10.57 -13.29
C ARG A 194 12.20 9.58 -14.44
N LEU A 195 11.35 8.57 -14.33
CA LEU A 195 11.10 7.62 -15.41
C LEU A 195 10.33 8.33 -16.55
N GLU A 196 10.88 8.25 -17.75
CA GLU A 196 10.31 8.64 -19.01
C GLU A 196 9.37 7.54 -19.49
N VAL A 197 8.10 7.92 -19.61
CA VAL A 197 7.09 7.04 -20.21
C VAL A 197 7.45 6.85 -21.68
N SER A 198 7.71 5.60 -22.06
CA SER A 198 8.04 5.22 -23.42
C SER A 198 6.81 5.16 -24.30
N PHE A 199 5.70 4.63 -23.78
CA PHE A 199 4.40 4.65 -24.44
C PHE A 199 3.26 4.82 -23.45
N HIS A 200 2.16 5.38 -23.92
CA HIS A 200 0.97 5.69 -23.11
C HIS A 200 -0.28 5.36 -23.93
N LEU A 201 -1.12 4.45 -23.43
CA LEU A 201 -2.40 4.08 -24.03
C LEU A 201 -3.57 4.70 -23.27
N GLN A 202 -4.05 5.83 -23.80
CA GLN A 202 -5.17 6.59 -23.24
C GLN A 202 -6.53 5.95 -23.57
N GLY A 203 -7.47 6.08 -22.63
CA GLY A 203 -8.89 5.81 -22.87
C GLY A 203 -9.40 4.46 -22.37
N TYR A 204 -8.53 3.63 -21.77
CA TYR A 204 -8.95 2.46 -21.00
C TYR A 204 -8.97 2.85 -19.53
N HIS A 205 -10.10 2.69 -18.84
CA HIS A 205 -10.12 2.82 -17.37
C HIS A 205 -9.57 1.52 -16.77
N VAL A 206 -8.25 1.39 -16.69
CA VAL A 206 -7.60 0.12 -16.35
C VAL A 206 -7.52 -0.03 -14.83
N HIS A 207 -8.14 -1.08 -14.31
CA HIS A 207 -8.14 -1.43 -12.89
C HIS A 207 -6.97 -2.34 -12.52
N ASP A 208 -6.52 -3.19 -13.45
CA ASP A 208 -5.43 -4.13 -13.24
C ASP A 208 -4.83 -4.58 -14.59
N ILE A 209 -3.59 -5.07 -14.58
CA ILE A 209 -2.84 -5.48 -15.78
C ILE A 209 -2.05 -6.75 -15.53
N ALA A 210 -1.92 -7.58 -16.56
CA ALA A 210 -1.07 -8.75 -16.57
C ALA A 210 -0.43 -8.94 -17.95
N VAL A 211 0.73 -9.58 -17.99
CA VAL A 211 1.40 -10.03 -19.21
C VAL A 211 1.30 -11.55 -19.29
N VAL A 212 0.87 -12.05 -20.45
CA VAL A 212 0.70 -13.49 -20.70
C VAL A 212 1.55 -13.90 -21.89
N ASP A 213 2.46 -14.85 -21.68
CA ASP A 213 3.19 -15.50 -22.76
C ASP A 213 2.29 -16.54 -23.47
N ILE A 214 2.11 -16.36 -24.78
CA ILE A 214 1.38 -17.27 -25.64
C ILE A 214 2.32 -17.71 -26.76
N ASN A 215 2.92 -18.90 -26.60
CA ASN A 215 3.85 -19.50 -27.55
C ASN A 215 5.11 -18.65 -27.83
N GLY A 216 5.66 -17.96 -26.82
CA GLY A 216 6.84 -17.11 -26.96
C GLY A 216 6.53 -15.69 -27.46
N THR A 217 5.27 -15.26 -27.40
CA THR A 217 4.85 -13.88 -27.65
C THR A 217 4.09 -13.40 -26.42
N GLU A 218 4.52 -12.29 -25.85
CA GLU A 218 3.90 -11.70 -24.67
C GLU A 218 2.77 -10.74 -25.08
N TYR A 219 1.61 -10.89 -24.45
CA TYR A 219 0.43 -10.05 -24.66
C TYR A 219 0.07 -9.35 -23.37
N VAL A 220 -0.35 -8.09 -23.48
CA VAL A 220 -0.86 -7.32 -22.36
C VAL A 220 -2.35 -7.60 -22.20
N VAL A 221 -2.76 -8.01 -21.02
CA VAL A 221 -4.14 -8.23 -20.62
C VAL A 221 -4.53 -7.13 -19.64
N ALA A 222 -5.56 -6.37 -19.96
CA ALA A 222 -6.01 -5.24 -19.15
C ALA A 222 -7.43 -5.48 -18.62
N SER A 223 -7.60 -5.38 -17.30
CA SER A 223 -8.89 -5.34 -16.63
C SER A 223 -9.41 -3.90 -16.66
N THR A 224 -10.61 -3.68 -17.18
CA THR A 224 -11.17 -2.33 -17.38
C THR A 224 -12.53 -2.14 -16.69
N GLY A 225 -12.71 -2.75 -15.52
CA GLY A 225 -13.95 -2.60 -14.76
C GLY A 225 -15.16 -3.16 -15.49
N ASP A 226 -16.19 -2.33 -15.66
CA ASP A 226 -17.44 -2.71 -16.33
C ASP A 226 -17.28 -2.98 -17.83
N ASP A 227 -16.21 -2.45 -18.46
CA ASP A 227 -15.90 -2.70 -19.88
C ASP A 227 -15.22 -4.07 -20.08
N GLY A 228 -14.90 -4.77 -18.99
CA GLY A 228 -14.42 -6.14 -18.99
C GLY A 228 -12.91 -6.28 -19.14
N LEU A 229 -12.46 -7.13 -20.06
CA LEU A 229 -11.04 -7.42 -20.25
C LEU A 229 -10.64 -7.29 -21.71
N HIS A 230 -9.46 -6.71 -21.94
CA HIS A 230 -8.91 -6.46 -23.26
C HIS A 230 -7.56 -7.14 -23.41
N VAL A 231 -7.33 -7.81 -24.54
CA VAL A 231 -6.05 -8.43 -24.89
C VAL A 231 -5.39 -7.60 -25.98
N LEU A 232 -4.21 -7.09 -25.68
CA LEU A 232 -3.44 -6.19 -26.53
C LEU A 232 -2.15 -6.89 -26.98
N ASP A 233 -1.91 -6.88 -28.29
CA ASP A 233 -0.60 -7.17 -28.86
C ASP A 233 0.23 -5.89 -28.83
N MET A 234 1.36 -5.96 -28.11
CA MET A 234 2.28 -4.84 -27.90
C MET A 234 3.59 -5.01 -28.69
N SER A 235 3.62 -5.88 -29.71
CA SER A 235 4.80 -6.12 -30.54
C SER A 235 5.29 -4.87 -31.30
N ASP A 236 4.39 -3.91 -31.55
CA ASP A 236 4.74 -2.52 -31.89
C ASP A 236 4.21 -1.61 -30.78
N SER A 237 5.08 -1.16 -29.88
CA SER A 237 4.70 -0.34 -28.73
C SER A 237 4.20 1.07 -29.11
N ASP A 238 4.49 1.54 -30.32
CA ASP A 238 3.94 2.78 -30.88
C ASP A 238 2.53 2.56 -31.48
N GLN A 239 2.18 1.32 -31.84
CA GLN A 239 0.92 0.97 -32.49
C GLN A 239 0.37 -0.37 -31.97
N PRO A 240 -0.07 -0.42 -30.71
CA PRO A 240 -0.62 -1.65 -30.17
C PRO A 240 -1.96 -2.01 -30.80
N GLU A 241 -2.19 -3.32 -30.94
CA GLU A 241 -3.36 -3.88 -31.59
C GLU A 241 -4.26 -4.55 -30.54
N LEU A 242 -5.56 -4.20 -30.55
CA LEU A 242 -6.55 -4.94 -29.78
C LEU A 242 -6.85 -6.25 -30.49
N MET A 243 -6.46 -7.37 -29.88
CA MET A 243 -6.64 -8.71 -30.42
C MET A 243 -8.08 -9.19 -30.25
N ASP A 244 -8.60 -9.06 -29.02
CA ASP A 244 -9.97 -9.40 -28.67
C ASP A 244 -10.36 -8.77 -27.31
N SER A 245 -11.65 -8.77 -26.99
CA SER A 245 -12.20 -8.34 -25.70
C SER A 245 -13.18 -9.36 -25.13
N TYR A 246 -13.26 -9.40 -23.80
CA TYR A 246 -14.25 -10.19 -23.07
C TYR A 246 -15.14 -9.24 -22.26
N ASP A 247 -16.29 -8.88 -22.86
CA ASP A 247 -17.21 -7.82 -22.42
C ASP A 247 -18.04 -8.20 -21.18
N GLU A 248 -17.37 -8.56 -20.09
CA GLU A 248 -18.00 -8.89 -18.82
C GLU A 248 -17.19 -8.32 -17.65
N PRO A 249 -17.83 -7.82 -16.57
CA PRO A 249 -17.16 -7.06 -15.53
C PRO A 249 -15.91 -7.71 -14.97
N SER A 250 -14.85 -6.93 -14.85
CA SER A 250 -13.52 -7.34 -14.41
C SER A 250 -13.10 -6.50 -13.23
N VAL A 251 -12.59 -7.13 -12.17
CA VAL A 251 -12.02 -6.41 -11.02
C VAL A 251 -10.52 -6.54 -11.10
N ASP A 252 -10.01 -7.72 -10.74
CA ASP A 252 -8.59 -8.09 -10.81
C ASP A 252 -8.36 -9.19 -11.83
N ILE A 253 -7.13 -9.31 -12.30
CA ILE A 253 -6.70 -10.36 -13.23
C ILE A 253 -5.37 -10.96 -12.78
N TRP A 254 -5.26 -12.28 -12.89
CA TRP A 254 -4.02 -12.99 -12.59
C TRP A 254 -3.68 -14.00 -13.69
N PRO A 255 -2.48 -13.93 -14.28
CA PRO A 255 -2.03 -14.92 -15.24
C PRO A 255 -1.75 -16.25 -14.52
N LEU A 256 -2.11 -17.38 -15.16
CA LEU A 256 -1.64 -18.69 -14.70
C LEU A 256 -0.24 -18.93 -15.24
N ASN A 257 0.76 -18.90 -14.35
CA ASN A 257 2.17 -19.00 -14.71
C ASN A 257 2.47 -20.10 -15.74
N GLY A 258 3.08 -19.69 -16.86
CA GLY A 258 3.48 -20.57 -17.96
C GLY A 258 2.33 -21.17 -18.76
N GLN A 259 1.12 -20.61 -18.65
CA GLN A 259 -0.04 -21.08 -19.39
C GLN A 259 -0.80 -19.90 -20.00
N PRO A 260 -1.48 -20.09 -21.15
CA PRO A 260 -2.24 -19.04 -21.83
C PRO A 260 -3.63 -18.87 -21.19
N TYR A 261 -3.69 -18.78 -19.85
CA TYR A 261 -4.94 -18.59 -19.12
C TYR A 261 -4.82 -17.44 -18.14
N VAL A 262 -5.93 -16.71 -17.98
CA VAL A 262 -6.06 -15.65 -16.99
C VAL A 262 -7.24 -15.95 -16.09
N VAL A 263 -7.01 -15.84 -14.78
CA VAL A 263 -8.05 -15.79 -13.77
C VAL A 263 -8.57 -14.36 -13.71
N GLN A 264 -9.83 -14.15 -14.07
CA GLN A 264 -10.50 -12.85 -13.99
C GLN A 264 -11.49 -12.84 -12.82
N MET A 265 -11.30 -11.93 -11.87
CA MET A 265 -12.22 -11.69 -10.76
C MET A 265 -13.43 -10.88 -11.23
N TYR A 266 -14.59 -11.18 -10.66
CA TYR A 266 -15.80 -10.37 -10.77
C TYR A 266 -16.57 -10.38 -9.43
N PRO A 267 -17.55 -9.49 -9.21
CA PRO A 267 -18.13 -9.29 -7.88
C PRO A 267 -18.70 -10.53 -7.17
N ASN A 268 -19.03 -11.60 -7.90
CA ASN A 268 -19.68 -12.81 -7.37
C ASN A 268 -18.94 -14.10 -7.72
N GLY A 269 -17.66 -14.02 -8.07
CA GLY A 269 -16.90 -15.19 -8.46
C GLY A 269 -15.66 -14.85 -9.22
N PHE A 270 -15.14 -15.88 -9.87
CA PHE A 270 -14.12 -15.70 -10.87
C PHE A 270 -14.33 -16.65 -12.02
N ARG A 271 -13.69 -16.32 -13.13
CA ARG A 271 -13.62 -17.17 -14.31
C ARG A 271 -12.18 -17.34 -14.73
N VAL A 272 -11.91 -18.45 -15.40
CA VAL A 272 -10.64 -18.68 -16.08
C VAL A 272 -10.92 -18.52 -17.57
N LEU A 273 -10.24 -17.59 -18.20
CA LEU A 273 -10.29 -17.33 -19.63
C LEU A 273 -9.10 -18.02 -20.30
N ASP A 274 -9.38 -18.69 -21.42
CA ASP A 274 -8.42 -19.30 -22.31
C ASP A 274 -8.05 -18.31 -23.41
N LEU A 275 -6.76 -17.96 -23.44
CA LEU A 275 -6.12 -17.03 -24.36
C LEU A 275 -5.23 -17.75 -25.37
N SER A 276 -5.36 -19.07 -25.52
CA SER A 276 -4.52 -19.86 -26.45
C SER A 276 -4.58 -19.34 -27.90
N ASP A 277 -5.68 -18.68 -28.27
CA ASP A 277 -5.80 -17.83 -29.44
C ASP A 277 -6.14 -16.41 -28.96
N PRO A 278 -5.19 -15.45 -28.96
CA PRO A 278 -5.40 -14.12 -28.42
C PRO A 278 -6.44 -13.31 -29.21
N SER A 279 -6.76 -13.72 -30.44
CA SER A 279 -7.81 -13.12 -31.28
C SER A 279 -9.21 -13.72 -31.04
N ASN A 280 -9.33 -14.67 -30.13
CA ASN A 280 -10.57 -15.35 -29.79
C ASN A 280 -10.52 -15.90 -28.35
N ILE A 281 -10.82 -15.03 -27.39
CA ILE A 281 -10.88 -15.34 -25.96
C ILE A 281 -12.06 -16.29 -25.71
N THR A 282 -11.81 -17.37 -24.97
CA THR A 282 -12.88 -18.31 -24.60
C THR A 282 -12.93 -18.58 -23.12
N LEU A 283 -14.13 -18.91 -22.61
CA LEU A 283 -14.31 -19.27 -21.21
C LEU A 283 -13.87 -20.72 -20.97
N ALA A 284 -12.85 -20.93 -20.14
CA ALA A 284 -12.43 -22.27 -19.71
C ALA A 284 -13.27 -22.78 -18.54
N GLY A 285 -13.48 -21.95 -17.53
CA GLY A 285 -14.20 -22.35 -16.31
C GLY A 285 -14.69 -21.16 -15.48
N THR A 286 -15.61 -21.43 -14.56
CA THR A 286 -16.15 -20.44 -13.61
C THR A 286 -16.29 -21.03 -12.22
N ALA A 287 -16.03 -20.23 -11.20
CA ALA A 287 -16.40 -20.52 -9.82
C ALA A 287 -17.20 -19.36 -9.24
N HIS A 288 -18.32 -19.69 -8.59
CA HIS A 288 -19.19 -18.72 -7.95
C HIS A 288 -19.05 -18.78 -6.44
N TYR A 289 -19.11 -17.61 -5.80
CA TYR A 289 -19.16 -17.45 -4.36
C TYR A 289 -20.05 -16.27 -3.98
N ASN A 290 -20.39 -16.17 -2.70
CA ASN A 290 -21.18 -15.06 -2.20
C ASN A 290 -20.27 -14.01 -1.56
N SER A 291 -20.25 -12.80 -2.11
CA SER A 291 -19.70 -11.60 -1.46
C SER A 291 -18.26 -11.77 -0.97
N VAL A 292 -17.32 -11.88 -1.90
CA VAL A 292 -15.89 -11.77 -1.58
C VAL A 292 -15.55 -10.32 -1.30
N LEU A 293 -14.74 -10.12 -0.27
CA LEU A 293 -14.17 -8.82 0.09
C LEU A 293 -12.82 -8.63 -0.56
N ASP A 294 -12.03 -9.72 -0.64
CA ASP A 294 -10.70 -9.69 -1.24
C ASP A 294 -10.25 -11.09 -1.69
N SER A 295 -9.31 -11.17 -2.63
CA SER A 295 -8.81 -12.41 -3.21
C SER A 295 -7.37 -12.31 -3.69
N VAL A 296 -6.69 -13.46 -3.79
CA VAL A 296 -5.32 -13.55 -4.30
C VAL A 296 -5.10 -14.89 -5.00
N LEU A 297 -4.36 -14.89 -6.11
CA LEU A 297 -3.81 -16.11 -6.71
C LEU A 297 -2.44 -16.41 -6.10
N ILE A 298 -2.23 -17.62 -5.58
CA ILE A 298 -0.95 -18.07 -5.03
C ILE A 298 -0.57 -19.44 -5.56
N ASP A 299 0.72 -19.70 -5.73
CA ASP A 299 1.22 -21.06 -5.93
C ASP A 299 1.54 -21.71 -4.58
N VAL A 300 0.99 -22.90 -4.34
CA VAL A 300 1.32 -23.72 -3.16
C VAL A 300 1.68 -25.13 -3.62
N ASP A 301 2.95 -25.48 -3.48
CA ASP A 301 3.50 -26.78 -3.90
C ASP A 301 3.28 -27.07 -5.41
N GLY A 302 3.40 -26.04 -6.27
CA GLY A 302 3.21 -26.17 -7.72
C GLY A 302 1.74 -26.25 -8.15
N LYS A 303 0.82 -25.87 -7.27
CA LYS A 303 -0.61 -25.79 -7.56
C LYS A 303 -1.07 -24.33 -7.45
N PRO A 304 -1.61 -23.74 -8.53
CA PRO A 304 -2.22 -22.42 -8.46
C PRO A 304 -3.55 -22.51 -7.70
N LEU A 305 -3.67 -21.71 -6.65
CA LEU A 305 -4.85 -21.60 -5.80
C LEU A 305 -5.37 -20.17 -5.79
N VAL A 306 -6.64 -20.00 -6.14
CA VAL A 306 -7.36 -18.75 -5.87
C VAL A 306 -7.88 -18.81 -4.44
N ILE A 307 -7.39 -17.89 -3.61
CA ILE A 307 -7.80 -17.73 -2.22
C ILE A 307 -8.73 -16.54 -2.13
N THR A 308 -9.90 -16.74 -1.53
CA THR A 308 -10.91 -15.69 -1.41
C THR A 308 -11.29 -15.51 0.04
N VAL A 309 -11.37 -14.26 0.50
CA VAL A 309 -11.83 -13.91 1.83
C VAL A 309 -13.15 -13.16 1.74
N SER A 310 -14.10 -13.60 2.55
CA SER A 310 -15.42 -13.00 2.70
C SER A 310 -15.76 -12.92 4.19
N LYS A 311 -16.88 -12.27 4.53
CA LYS A 311 -17.32 -12.13 5.93
C LYS A 311 -17.48 -13.50 6.60
N GLY A 312 -16.54 -13.84 7.49
CA GLY A 312 -16.57 -15.10 8.24
C GLY A 312 -16.00 -16.31 7.51
N LEU A 313 -15.43 -16.17 6.31
CA LEU A 313 -15.09 -17.32 5.46
C LEU A 313 -13.86 -17.07 4.58
N ILE A 314 -12.91 -18.00 4.64
CA ILE A 314 -11.84 -18.17 3.64
C ILE A 314 -12.19 -19.38 2.79
N GLN A 315 -12.09 -19.25 1.47
CA GLN A 315 -12.22 -20.36 0.53
C GLN A 315 -10.95 -20.44 -0.33
N GLN A 316 -10.63 -21.65 -0.77
CA GLN A 316 -9.53 -21.89 -1.70
C GLN A 316 -10.03 -22.74 -2.86
N TYR A 317 -9.62 -22.38 -4.07
CA TYR A 317 -9.97 -23.03 -5.32
C TYR A 317 -8.70 -23.42 -6.07
N ASP A 318 -8.54 -24.71 -6.32
CA ASP A 318 -7.53 -25.26 -7.21
C ASP A 318 -7.93 -24.99 -8.66
N VAL A 319 -7.07 -24.27 -9.37
CA VAL A 319 -7.23 -23.89 -10.79
C VAL A 319 -6.16 -24.55 -11.67
N SER A 320 -5.52 -25.63 -11.18
CA SER A 320 -4.51 -26.38 -11.95
C SER A 320 -5.05 -26.94 -13.26
N ASP A 321 -6.34 -27.29 -13.28
CA ASP A 321 -7.09 -27.59 -14.51
C ASP A 321 -8.07 -26.43 -14.75
N PRO A 322 -7.81 -25.56 -15.74
CA PRO A 322 -8.63 -24.36 -15.99
C PRO A 322 -10.06 -24.71 -16.43
N TYR A 323 -10.30 -25.93 -16.92
CA TYR A 323 -11.61 -26.43 -17.30
C TYR A 323 -12.33 -27.19 -16.17
N ASP A 324 -11.65 -27.46 -15.06
CA ASP A 324 -12.21 -28.14 -13.87
C ASP A 324 -11.74 -27.47 -12.58
N ILE A 325 -12.28 -26.28 -12.34
CA ILE A 325 -12.01 -25.50 -11.13
C ILE A 325 -12.62 -26.21 -9.92
N ARG A 326 -11.80 -26.50 -8.91
CA ARG A 326 -12.21 -27.27 -7.73
C ARG A 326 -12.00 -26.49 -6.45
N ARG A 327 -13.06 -26.30 -5.67
CA ARG A 327 -12.90 -25.82 -4.29
C ARG A 327 -12.19 -26.88 -3.45
N SER A 328 -10.92 -26.65 -3.13
CA SER A 328 -10.08 -27.60 -2.40
C SER A 328 -10.18 -27.47 -0.88
N GLY A 329 -10.76 -26.36 -0.37
CA GLY A 329 -10.93 -26.14 1.05
C GLY A 329 -11.75 -24.91 1.41
N ALA A 330 -12.12 -24.81 2.68
CA ALA A 330 -12.57 -23.57 3.30
C ALA A 330 -12.47 -23.59 4.82
N LEU A 331 -12.39 -22.40 5.39
CA LEU A 331 -12.40 -22.16 6.83
C LEU A 331 -13.47 -21.13 7.16
N SER A 332 -14.42 -21.50 8.03
CA SER A 332 -15.30 -20.51 8.64
C SER A 332 -14.69 -20.02 9.95
N ASP A 333 -14.44 -18.72 10.01
CA ASP A 333 -14.01 -18.01 11.21
C ASP A 333 -14.87 -16.75 11.40
N ASN A 334 -16.11 -16.98 11.80
CA ASN A 334 -17.14 -15.95 11.96
C ASN A 334 -16.89 -14.98 13.11
N PHE A 335 -15.78 -15.07 13.83
CA PHE A 335 -15.43 -14.11 14.87
C PHE A 335 -14.36 -13.14 14.38
N ASN A 336 -13.29 -13.67 13.78
CA ASN A 336 -12.15 -12.87 13.35
C ASN A 336 -12.35 -12.25 11.96
N LEU A 337 -13.16 -12.89 11.10
CA LEU A 337 -13.33 -12.48 9.72
C LEU A 337 -14.58 -11.59 9.47
N LEU A 338 -15.21 -11.02 10.50
CA LEU A 338 -16.48 -10.26 10.34
C LEU A 338 -16.33 -8.87 9.71
N GLY A 339 -15.18 -8.27 9.93
CA GLY A 339 -14.74 -6.94 9.52
C GLY A 339 -13.37 -7.02 8.85
N VAL A 340 -13.10 -8.12 8.15
CA VAL A 340 -11.99 -8.17 7.20
C VAL A 340 -12.17 -7.05 6.20
N LYS A 341 -11.07 -6.39 5.86
CA LYS A 341 -11.03 -5.45 4.76
C LYS A 341 -10.22 -6.01 3.61
N HIS A 342 -8.99 -6.48 3.87
CA HIS A 342 -8.05 -6.90 2.83
C HIS A 342 -7.16 -8.09 3.24
N ILE A 343 -6.58 -8.75 2.25
CA ILE A 343 -5.44 -9.64 2.32
C ILE A 343 -4.17 -8.78 2.19
N HIS A 344 -3.34 -8.74 3.23
CA HIS A 344 -2.08 -8.00 3.28
C HIS A 344 -0.90 -8.76 2.65
N GLY A 345 -1.18 -9.63 1.71
CA GLY A 345 -0.17 -10.44 1.03
C GLY A 345 0.10 -11.81 1.63
N VAL A 346 1.18 -12.40 1.13
CA VAL A 346 1.51 -13.82 1.23
C VAL A 346 2.88 -13.96 1.90
N ALA A 347 3.01 -14.98 2.73
CA ALA A 347 4.19 -15.24 3.55
C ALA A 347 4.62 -16.71 3.38
N HIS A 348 5.92 -16.95 3.26
CA HIS A 348 6.48 -18.30 3.23
C HIS A 348 7.42 -18.51 4.43
N LYS A 349 7.24 -19.60 5.16
CA LYS A 349 8.08 -19.99 6.31
C LYS A 349 8.09 -21.51 6.45
N ASP A 350 9.28 -22.10 6.54
CA ASP A 350 9.48 -23.55 6.75
C ASP A 350 8.64 -24.42 5.78
N ASP A 351 8.78 -24.17 4.47
CA ASP A 351 8.04 -24.82 3.38
C ASP A 351 6.50 -24.68 3.47
N SER A 352 6.01 -23.75 4.28
CA SER A 352 4.58 -23.49 4.46
C SER A 352 4.22 -22.12 3.91
N THR A 353 3.06 -22.04 3.25
CA THR A 353 2.51 -20.80 2.69
C THR A 353 1.39 -20.28 3.58
N TYR A 354 1.43 -18.99 3.88
CA TYR A 354 0.46 -18.29 4.72
C TYR A 354 -0.10 -17.09 3.95
N ILE A 355 -1.37 -16.78 4.19
CA ILE A 355 -1.93 -15.47 3.86
C ILE A 355 -2.05 -14.63 5.12
N LEU A 356 -1.86 -13.33 4.95
CA LEU A 356 -2.01 -12.30 5.98
C LEU A 356 -3.35 -11.62 5.77
N VAL A 357 -4.25 -11.66 6.76
CA VAL A 357 -5.61 -11.13 6.60
C VAL A 357 -5.93 -10.18 7.75
N ASP A 358 -6.50 -9.01 7.46
CA ASP A 358 -6.99 -8.11 8.49
C ASP A 358 -8.14 -8.75 9.28
N ALA A 359 -7.93 -8.99 10.57
CA ALA A 359 -8.97 -9.50 11.45
C ALA A 359 -9.57 -8.38 12.30
N SER A 360 -10.87 -8.46 12.49
CA SER A 360 -11.70 -7.37 13.04
C SER A 360 -11.33 -6.90 14.44
N PHE A 361 -10.64 -7.74 15.22
CA PHE A 361 -10.34 -7.51 16.62
C PHE A 361 -8.87 -7.78 17.00
N ASP A 362 -8.14 -8.49 16.14
CA ASP A 362 -6.79 -9.00 16.45
C ASP A 362 -5.72 -8.44 15.47
N GLY A 363 -6.06 -7.44 14.65
CA GLY A 363 -5.17 -6.92 13.61
C GLY A 363 -4.86 -7.97 12.53
N ILE A 364 -3.68 -7.91 11.91
CA ILE A 364 -3.29 -8.87 10.87
C ILE A 364 -3.13 -10.28 11.48
N GLN A 365 -3.87 -11.23 10.93
CA GLN A 365 -3.85 -12.64 11.33
C GLN A 365 -3.30 -13.53 10.22
N THR A 366 -2.72 -14.66 10.63
CA THR A 366 -2.05 -15.60 9.73
C THR A 366 -2.91 -16.83 9.51
N TYR A 367 -3.06 -17.21 8.25
CA TYR A 367 -3.78 -18.42 7.86
C TYR A 367 -2.88 -19.29 7.01
N LEU A 368 -2.59 -20.49 7.49
CA LEU A 368 -1.87 -21.51 6.77
C LEU A 368 -2.73 -22.03 5.61
N ILE A 369 -2.16 -22.03 4.41
CA ILE A 369 -2.79 -22.54 3.20
C ILE A 369 -2.12 -23.84 2.78
N HIS A 370 -2.94 -24.80 2.36
CA HIS A 370 -2.49 -26.06 1.80
C HIS A 370 -3.34 -26.41 0.59
N PRO A 371 -2.78 -27.00 -0.47
CA PRO A 371 -3.52 -27.28 -1.69
C PRO A 371 -4.68 -28.24 -1.50
N ASP A 372 -4.53 -29.21 -0.58
CA ASP A 372 -5.46 -30.33 -0.42
C ASP A 372 -6.09 -30.39 0.98
N ARG A 373 -6.04 -29.30 1.75
CA ARG A 373 -6.62 -29.21 3.10
C ARG A 373 -7.29 -27.86 3.30
N ASN A 374 -8.25 -27.81 4.21
CA ASN A 374 -8.84 -26.53 4.61
C ASN A 374 -7.77 -25.58 5.15
N PRO A 375 -7.91 -24.27 4.90
CA PRO A 375 -7.12 -23.25 5.57
C PRO A 375 -7.21 -23.40 7.08
N ALA A 376 -6.14 -23.03 7.78
CA ALA A 376 -6.10 -23.10 9.24
C ALA A 376 -5.55 -21.79 9.81
N ARG A 377 -6.25 -21.22 10.79
CA ARG A 377 -5.71 -20.09 11.57
C ARG A 377 -4.48 -20.56 12.34
N THR A 378 -3.45 -19.74 12.31
CA THR A 378 -2.23 -19.93 13.09
C THR A 378 -1.95 -18.73 13.98
N TRP A 379 -1.13 -18.92 15.01
CA TRP A 379 -0.60 -17.84 15.85
C TRP A 379 0.89 -17.66 15.57
N GLU A 380 1.28 -17.85 14.30
CA GLU A 380 2.66 -17.71 13.88
C GLU A 380 3.07 -16.25 14.01
N ASP A 381 4.14 -16.03 14.75
CA ASP A 381 4.85 -14.76 14.80
C ASP A 381 5.64 -14.61 13.48
N LEU A 382 5.22 -13.63 12.68
CA LEU A 382 5.80 -13.31 11.38
C LEU A 382 6.58 -11.99 11.42
N ASP A 383 7.05 -11.54 12.59
CA ASP A 383 7.84 -10.30 12.77
C ASP A 383 9.13 -10.25 11.91
N ASN A 384 9.56 -11.38 11.33
CA ASN A 384 10.71 -11.48 10.43
C ASN A 384 10.36 -11.96 9.00
N VAL A 385 9.09 -11.96 8.60
CA VAL A 385 8.70 -12.43 7.27
C VAL A 385 8.68 -11.27 6.28
N LYS A 386 9.25 -11.51 5.09
CA LYS A 386 9.12 -10.60 3.94
C LYS A 386 7.62 -10.40 3.67
N ARG A 387 7.09 -9.24 4.07
CA ARG A 387 5.73 -8.83 3.73
C ARG A 387 5.71 -8.46 2.26
N VAL A 388 4.95 -9.21 1.45
CA VAL A 388 4.69 -8.86 0.06
C VAL A 388 3.47 -7.92 0.05
N ASN A 389 3.63 -6.72 0.64
CA ASN A 389 2.64 -5.63 0.55
C ASN A 389 3.03 -4.60 -0.53
N VAL A 390 3.98 -4.99 -1.36
CA VAL A 390 4.53 -4.23 -2.47
C VAL A 390 4.43 -5.23 -3.61
N ILE A 391 3.72 -4.89 -4.68
CA ILE A 391 3.81 -5.70 -5.91
C ILE A 391 5.28 -5.59 -6.30
N HIS A 392 6.03 -6.66 -6.03
CA HIS A 392 7.44 -6.79 -6.33
C HIS A 392 7.52 -7.72 -7.52
N GLU A 393 7.61 -7.17 -8.72
CA GLU A 393 8.05 -7.96 -9.85
C GLU A 393 9.58 -7.95 -9.90
N VAL A 394 10.14 -9.12 -10.19
CA VAL A 394 11.59 -9.29 -10.27
C VAL A 394 11.93 -9.71 -11.68
N VAL A 395 12.63 -8.85 -12.39
CA VAL A 395 13.12 -9.14 -13.74
C VAL A 395 14.64 -9.21 -13.72
N GLU A 396 15.17 -10.31 -14.26
CA GLU A 396 16.59 -10.45 -14.53
C GLU A 396 16.86 -10.10 -15.99
N ILE A 397 17.78 -9.17 -16.23
CA ILE A 397 18.21 -8.74 -17.56
C ILE A 397 19.74 -8.78 -17.56
N ASP A 398 20.34 -9.64 -18.39
CA ASP A 398 21.79 -9.81 -18.53
C ASP A 398 22.54 -9.89 -17.16
N ASP A 399 22.10 -10.80 -16.30
CA ASP A 399 22.63 -11.07 -14.95
C ASP A 399 22.42 -9.91 -13.93
N VAL A 400 21.63 -8.88 -14.26
CA VAL A 400 21.23 -7.80 -13.34
C VAL A 400 19.78 -8.02 -12.91
N ILE A 401 19.55 -8.06 -11.60
CA ILE A 401 18.23 -8.22 -11.00
C ILE A 401 17.64 -6.84 -10.74
N TYR A 402 16.51 -6.57 -11.38
CA TYR A 402 15.69 -5.40 -11.11
C TYR A 402 14.46 -5.80 -10.33
N HIS A 403 14.22 -5.09 -9.23
CA HIS A 403 12.96 -5.14 -8.51
C HIS A 403 12.11 -3.96 -8.97
N VAL A 404 10.92 -4.25 -9.49
CA VAL A 404 9.91 -3.25 -9.79
C VAL A 404 8.88 -3.31 -8.69
N GLY A 405 8.82 -2.25 -7.89
CA GLY A 405 8.05 -2.21 -6.66
C GLY A 405 7.01 -1.11 -6.68
N TYR A 406 5.83 -1.39 -6.14
CA TYR A 406 4.85 -0.36 -5.79
C TYR A 406 4.77 -0.14 -4.27
N THR A 407 5.15 1.04 -3.80
CA THR A 407 4.95 1.46 -2.40
C THR A 407 4.17 2.76 -2.37
N GLN A 408 3.03 2.76 -1.67
CA GLN A 408 2.33 3.98 -1.23
C GLN A 408 2.07 5.02 -2.36
N GLY A 409 1.69 4.58 -3.57
CA GLY A 409 1.37 5.48 -4.67
C GLY A 409 2.50 5.74 -5.68
N HIS A 410 3.67 5.10 -5.52
CA HIS A 410 4.82 5.27 -6.42
C HIS A 410 5.33 3.95 -6.95
N ILE A 411 5.81 3.99 -8.19
CA ILE A 411 6.57 2.89 -8.78
C ILE A 411 8.04 3.23 -8.67
N GLY A 412 8.77 2.36 -8.00
CA GLY A 412 10.22 2.39 -7.90
C GLY A 412 10.85 1.24 -8.67
N LEU A 413 11.93 1.54 -9.39
CA LEU A 413 12.83 0.54 -9.93
C LEU A 413 14.08 0.49 -9.05
N TYR A 414 14.48 -0.71 -8.62
CA TYR A 414 15.62 -0.94 -7.73
C TYR A 414 16.56 -1.99 -8.31
N GLU A 415 17.86 -1.78 -8.19
CA GLU A 415 18.89 -2.73 -8.65
C GLU A 415 19.44 -3.59 -7.48
N GLY A 416 19.49 -4.92 -7.65
CA GLY A 416 20.16 -5.86 -6.75
C GLY A 416 19.38 -6.32 -5.49
N GLU A 417 19.99 -7.23 -4.72
CA GLU A 417 19.28 -8.02 -3.67
C GLU A 417 19.39 -7.49 -2.22
N SER A 418 20.29 -6.54 -1.88
CA SER A 418 20.64 -6.33 -0.46
C SER A 418 20.84 -4.91 0.06
N ASP A 419 20.57 -3.86 -0.72
CA ASP A 419 20.33 -2.49 -0.26
C ASP A 419 19.76 -1.75 -1.48
N LEU A 420 18.45 -1.54 -1.49
CA LEU A 420 17.68 -1.07 -2.65
C LEU A 420 18.14 0.34 -3.09
N GLU A 421 19.09 0.43 -4.02
CA GLU A 421 19.39 1.69 -4.72
C GLU A 421 18.25 1.98 -5.68
N VAL A 422 17.53 3.09 -5.46
CA VAL A 422 16.45 3.51 -6.35
C VAL A 422 17.09 4.07 -7.62
N VAL A 423 16.88 3.41 -8.76
CA VAL A 423 17.42 3.88 -10.05
C VAL A 423 16.46 4.83 -10.78
N GLY A 424 15.15 4.73 -10.49
CA GLY A 424 14.14 5.62 -11.05
C GLY A 424 12.80 5.57 -10.33
N ARG A 425 12.01 6.64 -10.45
CA ARG A 425 10.62 6.70 -9.94
C ARG A 425 9.66 7.27 -10.97
N LEU A 426 8.47 6.67 -11.04
CA LEU A 426 7.33 7.26 -11.77
C LEU A 426 6.52 8.12 -10.80
N VAL A 427 6.41 9.41 -11.10
CA VAL A 427 5.74 10.40 -10.23
C VAL A 427 4.51 10.97 -10.92
N GLY A 428 3.42 11.12 -10.16
CA GLY A 428 2.17 11.73 -10.63
C GLY A 428 1.13 10.73 -11.16
N TYR A 429 1.43 9.43 -11.12
CA TYR A 429 0.51 8.38 -11.52
C TYR A 429 0.19 7.46 -10.34
N MET A 430 -1.08 7.07 -10.22
CA MET A 430 -1.48 6.02 -9.28
C MET A 430 -1.39 4.67 -9.98
N ALA A 431 -0.45 3.83 -9.57
CA ALA A 431 -0.35 2.47 -10.08
C ALA A 431 -1.41 1.57 -9.44
N LEU A 432 -2.17 0.85 -10.27
CA LEU A 432 -3.19 -0.10 -9.83
C LEU A 432 -2.76 -1.55 -10.08
N GLY A 433 -1.93 -1.78 -11.09
CA GLY A 433 -1.32 -3.06 -11.43
C GLY A 433 -0.02 -2.83 -12.20
N ILE A 434 0.90 -3.78 -12.13
CA ILE A 434 2.18 -3.71 -12.83
C ILE A 434 2.64 -5.10 -13.23
N ASP A 435 3.19 -5.22 -14.44
CA ASP A 435 3.83 -6.43 -14.94
C ASP A 435 4.97 -6.07 -15.89
N ILE A 436 5.72 -7.07 -16.37
CA ILE A 436 6.89 -6.91 -17.22
C ILE A 436 6.58 -7.40 -18.63
N LEU A 437 6.83 -6.54 -19.61
CA LEU A 437 6.65 -6.83 -21.03
C LEU A 437 7.99 -6.76 -21.76
N ARG A 438 8.25 -7.75 -22.60
CA ARG A 438 9.37 -7.82 -23.54
C ARG A 438 8.86 -7.64 -24.96
N VAL A 439 9.40 -6.64 -25.63
CA VAL A 439 9.15 -6.36 -27.04
C VAL A 439 10.49 -6.35 -27.76
N ASP A 440 10.71 -7.32 -28.63
CA ASP A 440 12.02 -7.60 -29.23
C ASP A 440 13.11 -7.74 -28.15
N ASP A 441 14.18 -6.94 -28.24
CA ASP A 441 15.26 -6.91 -27.25
C ASP A 441 14.94 -5.95 -26.08
N THR A 442 13.80 -5.25 -26.07
CA THR A 442 13.49 -4.21 -25.08
C THR A 442 12.54 -4.72 -23.98
N VAL A 443 12.85 -4.37 -22.74
CA VAL A 443 12.05 -4.71 -21.55
C VAL A 443 11.39 -3.45 -20.98
N TYR A 444 10.09 -3.55 -20.74
CA TYR A 444 9.25 -2.51 -20.17
C TYR A 444 8.60 -2.96 -18.86
N ALA A 445 8.49 -2.06 -17.90
CA ALA A 445 7.48 -2.14 -16.85
C ALA A 445 6.18 -1.58 -17.44
N VAL A 446 5.14 -2.40 -17.49
CA VAL A 446 3.83 -2.00 -17.99
C VAL A 446 2.86 -1.84 -16.83
N ILE A 447 2.21 -0.70 -16.78
CA ILE A 447 1.59 -0.20 -15.55
C ILE A 447 0.16 0.23 -15.86
N ALA A 448 -0.79 -0.29 -15.09
CA ALA A 448 -2.14 0.23 -15.04
C ALA A 448 -2.19 1.50 -14.17
N VAL A 449 -2.73 2.59 -14.71
CA VAL A 449 -2.80 3.90 -14.03
C VAL A 449 -4.22 4.44 -13.87
N GLY A 450 -5.22 3.54 -13.88
CA GLY A 450 -6.61 3.93 -13.70
C GLY A 450 -7.15 4.67 -14.94
N PRO A 451 -7.68 5.91 -14.79
CA PRO A 451 -8.25 6.68 -15.91
C PRO A 451 -7.24 7.01 -17.02
N ASP A 452 -5.96 7.07 -16.68
CA ASP A 452 -4.89 7.38 -17.63
C ASP A 452 -4.48 6.15 -18.47
N GLY A 453 -5.05 4.97 -18.20
CA GLY A 453 -4.87 3.75 -18.99
C GLY A 453 -3.59 2.99 -18.68
N ILE A 454 -2.78 2.72 -19.70
CA ILE A 454 -1.58 1.87 -19.59
C ILE A 454 -0.34 2.68 -19.93
N LEU A 455 0.68 2.60 -19.06
CA LEU A 455 2.00 3.19 -19.31
C LEU A 455 3.04 2.10 -19.48
N GLY A 456 3.93 2.27 -20.46
CA GLY A 456 5.16 1.51 -20.58
C GLY A 456 6.35 2.34 -20.17
N VAL A 457 7.10 1.89 -19.18
CA VAL A 457 8.36 2.50 -18.74
C VAL A 457 9.51 1.61 -19.19
N HIS A 458 10.49 2.20 -19.87
CA HIS A 458 11.66 1.48 -20.36
C HIS A 458 12.56 1.08 -19.20
N ILE A 459 12.80 -0.23 -19.06
CA ILE A 459 13.75 -0.76 -18.07
C ILE A 459 15.13 -0.95 -18.72
N GLY A 460 15.19 -1.51 -19.93
CA GLY A 460 16.46 -1.80 -20.60
C GLY A 460 16.34 -2.58 -21.91
N ASP A 461 17.45 -2.73 -22.65
CA ASP A 461 17.54 -3.46 -23.92
C ASP A 461 18.56 -4.63 -23.89
N GLU A 462 18.11 -5.89 -23.93
CA GLU A 462 18.91 -7.12 -23.97
C GLU A 462 20.15 -6.99 -24.88
N GLY A 463 21.34 -7.31 -24.34
CA GLY A 463 22.61 -7.21 -25.04
C GLY A 463 23.25 -5.81 -25.08
N ALA A 464 22.67 -4.79 -24.44
CA ALA A 464 23.27 -3.46 -24.36
C ALA A 464 24.51 -3.42 -23.45
N SER A 465 25.56 -2.73 -23.91
CA SER A 465 26.80 -2.54 -23.12
C SER A 465 26.67 -1.59 -21.92
N LYS A 466 25.57 -0.82 -21.85
CA LYS A 466 25.22 0.09 -20.77
C LYS A 466 23.72 0.38 -20.83
N TRP A 467 23.03 0.20 -19.72
CA TRP A 467 21.58 0.32 -19.58
C TRP A 467 21.18 1.74 -19.18
N THR A 468 20.09 2.23 -19.75
CA THR A 468 19.41 3.45 -19.34
C THR A 468 18.03 3.07 -18.86
N VAL A 469 17.75 3.33 -17.59
CA VAL A 469 16.40 3.34 -17.05
C VAL A 469 15.78 4.64 -17.56
N GLY A 470 14.81 4.49 -18.46
CA GLY A 470 14.13 5.57 -19.18
C GLY A 470 13.09 6.18 -18.29
#